data_AF-Q31PE3-F1
#
_entry.id   AF-Q31PE3-F1
#
_cell.length_a   1.000
_cell.length_b   1.000
_cell.length_c   1.000
_cell.angle_alpha   90.00
_cell.angle_beta   90.00
_cell.angle_gamma   90.00
#
_symmetry.space_group_name_H-M   'P 1'
#
loop_
_entity.id
_entity.type
_entity.pdbx_description
1 polymer ?
#
loop_
_entity_poly.entity_id
_entity_poly.type
_entity_poly.pdbx_seq_one_letter_code
_entity_poly.pdbx_strand_id
1 'polypeptide(L)'
;MLTLISTALTWGLRLFGCFWLMGGLLALQQARQAHLMDNLLEALSQEKEDRLTSRFLLIGSVLTFMSGAGLILSSQWVLIPLALLVLSQLIYFRLKEQRFQRATNEEERLDATVQSSTENAFIVSLVVAIAAFLCWRLGGLR
;
A
#
# COMPACT_ATOMS: atom_id res chain seq x y z
N MET A 1 24.61 23.02 -4.97
CA MET A 1 23.88 22.45 -3.81
C MET A 1 22.58 21.77 -4.23
N LEU A 2 21.64 22.47 -4.90
CA LEU A 2 20.38 21.90 -5.40
C LEU A 2 20.55 20.67 -6.32
N THR A 3 21.55 20.69 -7.19
CA THR A 3 21.88 19.55 -8.09
C THR A 3 22.34 18.31 -7.32
N LEU A 4 23.12 18.49 -6.25
CA LEU A 4 23.63 17.41 -5.42
C LEU A 4 22.49 16.79 -4.59
N ILE A 5 21.60 17.61 -4.04
CA ILE A 5 20.40 17.16 -3.32
C ILE A 5 19.46 16.38 -4.26
N SER A 6 19.18 16.91 -5.46
CA SER A 6 18.32 16.24 -6.46
C SER A 6 18.90 14.88 -6.87
N THR A 7 20.21 14.82 -7.08
CA THR A 7 20.91 13.57 -7.45
C THR A 7 20.86 12.55 -6.32
N ALA A 8 21.19 12.96 -5.10
CA ALA A 8 21.15 12.10 -3.93
C ALA A 8 19.74 11.54 -3.67
N LEU A 9 18.72 12.39 -3.76
CA LEU A 9 17.32 12.00 -3.59
C LEU A 9 16.87 11.03 -4.69
N THR A 10 17.27 11.27 -5.94
CA THR A 10 16.97 10.36 -7.07
C THR A 10 17.54 8.97 -6.83
N TRP A 11 18.82 8.87 -6.47
CA TRP A 11 19.46 7.57 -6.19
C TRP A 11 18.89 6.90 -4.94
N GLY A 12 18.60 7.66 -3.89
CA GLY A 12 17.93 7.14 -2.69
C GLY A 12 16.56 6.55 -3.02
N LEU A 13 15.75 7.25 -3.80
CA LEU A 13 14.44 6.77 -4.25
C LEU A 13 14.54 5.56 -5.17
N ARG A 14 15.55 5.48 -6.05
CA ARG A 14 15.78 4.28 -6.89
C ARG A 14 16.10 3.05 -6.05
N LEU A 15 17.03 3.18 -5.11
CA LEU A 15 17.43 2.07 -4.23
C LEU A 15 16.25 1.63 -3.36
N PHE A 16 15.50 2.59 -2.83
CA PHE A 16 14.26 2.31 -2.12
C PHE A 16 13.22 1.65 -3.04
N GLY A 17 13.12 2.08 -4.29
CA GLY A 17 12.24 1.50 -5.30
C GLY A 17 12.47 0.00 -5.52
N CYS A 18 13.72 -0.47 -5.46
CA CYS A 18 14.05 -1.90 -5.50
C CYS A 18 13.44 -2.66 -4.32
N PHE A 19 13.62 -2.14 -3.11
CA PHE A 19 13.00 -2.72 -1.90
C PHE A 19 11.47 -2.69 -1.98
N TRP A 20 10.92 -1.57 -2.44
CA TRP A 20 9.48 -1.34 -2.56
C TRP A 20 8.83 -2.28 -3.57
N LEU A 21 9.48 -2.49 -4.72
CA LEU A 21 9.03 -3.43 -5.76
C LEU A 21 8.97 -4.87 -5.21
N MET A 22 10.02 -5.29 -4.50
CA MET A 22 10.04 -6.59 -3.83
C MET A 22 8.95 -6.71 -2.76
N GLY A 23 8.75 -5.66 -1.96
CA GLY A 23 7.65 -5.59 -0.99
C GLY A 23 6.28 -5.76 -1.65
N GLY A 24 6.06 -5.14 -2.81
CA GLY A 24 4.85 -5.31 -3.61
C GLY A 24 4.63 -6.76 -4.08
N LEU A 25 5.68 -7.44 -4.53
CA LEU A 25 5.60 -8.85 -4.91
C LEU A 25 5.26 -9.77 -3.74
N LEU A 26 5.87 -9.55 -2.58
CA LEU A 26 5.59 -10.33 -1.36
C LEU A 26 4.17 -10.06 -0.86
N ALA A 27 3.73 -8.81 -0.86
CA ALA A 27 2.36 -8.44 -0.50
C ALA A 27 1.34 -9.06 -1.47
N LEU A 28 1.68 -9.19 -2.76
CA LEU A 28 0.82 -9.86 -3.74
C LEU A 28 0.68 -11.36 -3.44
N GLN A 29 1.76 -12.02 -3.01
CA GLN A 29 1.69 -13.42 -2.56
C GLN A 29 0.79 -13.56 -1.33
N GLN A 30 0.92 -12.65 -0.36
CA GLN A 30 0.04 -12.62 0.82
C GLN A 30 -1.43 -12.35 0.45
N ALA A 31 -1.69 -11.43 -0.48
CA ALA A 31 -3.04 -11.17 -0.97
C ALA A 31 -3.68 -12.41 -1.61
N ARG A 32 -2.90 -13.18 -2.37
CA ARG A 32 -3.35 -14.46 -2.94
C ARG A 32 -3.64 -15.49 -1.85
N GLN A 33 -2.78 -15.61 -0.85
CA GLN A 33 -3.00 -16.51 0.28
C GLN A 33 -4.25 -16.15 1.08
N ALA A 34 -4.46 -14.86 1.35
CA ALA A 34 -5.67 -14.37 2.02
C ALA A 34 -6.93 -14.72 1.21
N HIS A 35 -6.94 -14.45 -0.10
CA HIS A 35 -8.07 -14.79 -0.94
C HIS A 35 -8.34 -16.31 -1.02
N LEU A 36 -7.29 -17.14 -0.97
CA LEU A 36 -7.45 -18.59 -0.90
C LEU A 36 -8.08 -19.02 0.43
N MET A 37 -7.66 -18.42 1.54
CA MET A 37 -8.24 -18.68 2.86
C MET A 37 -9.71 -18.27 2.92
N ASP A 38 -10.05 -17.08 2.42
CA ASP A 38 -11.44 -16.60 2.34
C ASP A 38 -12.33 -17.61 1.59
N ASN A 39 -11.84 -18.16 0.47
CA ASN A 39 -12.58 -19.17 -0.29
C ASN A 39 -12.75 -20.50 0.46
N LEU A 40 -11.75 -20.92 1.24
CA LEU A 40 -11.83 -22.14 2.05
C LEU A 40 -12.81 -21.97 3.21
N LEU A 41 -12.78 -20.81 3.88
CA LEU A 41 -13.71 -20.48 4.94
C LEU A 41 -15.15 -20.46 4.44
N GLU A 42 -15.41 -19.77 3.33
CA GLU A 42 -16.75 -19.74 2.69
C GLU A 42 -17.26 -21.13 2.31
N ALA A 43 -16.37 -22.03 1.86
CA ALA A 43 -16.73 -23.42 1.55
C ALA A 43 -17.04 -24.26 2.80
N LEU A 44 -16.40 -23.97 3.93
CA LEU A 44 -16.57 -24.71 5.19
C LEU A 44 -17.76 -24.19 6.01
N SER A 45 -17.97 -22.87 6.06
CA SER A 45 -19.01 -22.23 6.87
C SER A 45 -20.36 -22.15 6.14
N GLN A 46 -20.39 -22.26 4.81
CA GLN A 46 -21.56 -21.92 3.97
C GLN A 46 -22.04 -20.46 4.15
N GLU A 47 -21.24 -19.63 4.82
CA GLU A 47 -21.49 -18.19 4.99
C GLU A 47 -20.57 -17.40 4.08
N LYS A 48 -21.06 -16.24 3.62
CA LYS A 48 -20.34 -15.41 2.67
C LYS A 48 -19.25 -14.61 3.38
N GLU A 49 -18.00 -14.95 3.09
CA GLU A 49 -16.83 -14.30 3.70
C GLU A 49 -16.61 -12.86 3.19
N ASP A 50 -16.14 -11.99 4.07
CA ASP A 50 -15.90 -10.59 3.76
C ASP A 50 -14.52 -10.35 3.14
N ARG A 51 -14.53 -10.16 1.82
CA ARG A 51 -13.31 -10.00 1.02
C ARG A 51 -12.71 -8.60 1.03
N LEU A 52 -13.08 -7.71 1.96
CA LEU A 52 -12.53 -6.36 2.01
C LEU A 52 -11.00 -6.39 2.15
N THR A 53 -10.50 -7.16 3.11
CA THR A 53 -9.07 -7.22 3.43
C THR A 53 -8.27 -7.80 2.26
N SER A 54 -8.71 -8.91 1.67
CA SER A 54 -8.03 -9.54 0.53
C SER A 54 -8.03 -8.65 -0.71
N ARG A 55 -9.13 -7.94 -1.01
CA ARG A 55 -9.19 -6.95 -2.10
C ARG A 55 -8.26 -5.76 -1.84
N PHE A 56 -8.24 -5.25 -0.61
CA PHE A 56 -7.35 -4.16 -0.22
C PHE A 56 -5.87 -4.55 -0.37
N LEU A 57 -5.48 -5.73 0.12
CA LEU A 57 -4.11 -6.25 -0.04
C LEU A 57 -3.73 -6.40 -1.51
N LEU A 58 -4.66 -6.85 -2.36
CA LEU A 58 -4.43 -6.97 -3.80
C LEU A 58 -4.19 -5.59 -4.44
N ILE A 59 -5.05 -4.61 -4.17
CA ILE A 59 -4.90 -3.25 -4.72
C ILE A 59 -3.59 -2.62 -4.21
N GLY A 60 -3.33 -2.71 -2.91
CA GLY A 60 -2.13 -2.17 -2.28
C GLY A 60 -0.85 -2.78 -2.83
N SER A 61 -0.82 -4.11 -3.05
CA SER A 61 0.36 -4.79 -3.61
C SER A 61 0.65 -4.40 -5.06
N VAL A 62 -0.39 -4.30 -5.91
CA VAL A 62 -0.24 -3.83 -7.30
C VAL A 62 0.28 -2.40 -7.35
N LEU A 63 -0.31 -1.49 -6.56
CA LEU A 63 0.11 -0.09 -6.52
C LEU A 63 1.53 0.07 -5.95
N THR A 64 1.87 -0.70 -4.91
CA THR A 64 3.23 -0.77 -4.34
C THR A 64 4.22 -1.23 -5.41
N PHE A 65 3.93 -2.32 -6.13
CA PHE A 65 4.76 -2.80 -7.23
C PHE A 65 4.97 -1.76 -8.32
N MET A 66 3.88 -1.16 -8.83
CA MET A 66 3.94 -0.13 -9.88
C MET A 66 4.74 1.10 -9.44
N SER A 67 4.53 1.55 -8.20
CA SER A 67 5.30 2.67 -7.65
C SER A 67 6.78 2.32 -7.48
N GLY A 68 7.12 1.09 -7.06
CA GLY A 68 8.50 0.64 -6.96
C GLY A 68 9.22 0.67 -8.31
N ALA A 69 8.55 0.14 -9.35
CA ALA A 69 9.05 0.21 -10.72
C ALA A 69 9.24 1.67 -11.20
N GLY A 70 8.26 2.54 -10.94
CA GLY A 70 8.35 3.96 -11.27
C GLY A 70 9.51 4.68 -10.57
N LEU A 71 9.79 4.35 -9.30
CA LEU A 71 10.91 4.92 -8.55
C LEU A 71 12.27 4.48 -9.12
N ILE A 72 12.42 3.20 -9.47
CA ILE A 72 13.65 2.65 -10.09
C ILE A 72 13.93 3.34 -11.43
N LEU A 73 12.90 3.51 -12.25
CA LEU A 73 13.00 4.18 -13.55
C LEU A 73 13.14 5.70 -13.43
N SER A 74 12.98 6.26 -12.21
CA SER A 74 12.86 7.70 -11.96
C SER A 74 11.82 8.38 -12.83
N SER A 75 10.68 7.71 -13.03
CA SER A 75 9.61 8.24 -13.85
C SER A 75 8.73 9.21 -13.06
N GLN A 76 8.35 10.37 -13.63
CA GLN A 76 7.38 11.27 -13.02
C GLN A 76 6.00 10.62 -12.85
N TRP A 77 5.67 9.64 -13.69
CA TRP A 77 4.41 8.89 -13.62
C TRP A 77 4.26 8.08 -12.33
N VAL A 78 5.33 7.89 -11.56
CA VAL A 78 5.31 7.23 -10.24
C VAL A 78 4.40 7.91 -9.23
N LEU A 79 4.15 9.21 -9.39
CA LEU A 79 3.28 9.98 -8.50
C LEU A 79 1.83 9.49 -8.56
N ILE A 80 1.38 8.95 -9.69
CA ILE A 80 0.02 8.42 -9.84
C ILE A 80 -0.21 7.17 -8.97
N PRO A 81 0.55 6.06 -9.11
CA PRO A 81 0.36 4.89 -8.27
C PRO A 81 0.64 5.19 -6.79
N LEU A 82 1.56 6.10 -6.46
CA LEU A 82 1.78 6.53 -5.07
C LEU A 82 0.56 7.27 -4.48
N ALA A 83 -0.03 8.20 -5.23
CA ALA A 83 -1.24 8.90 -4.80
C ALA A 83 -2.42 7.92 -4.64
N LEU A 84 -2.61 7.02 -5.60
CA LEU A 84 -3.64 5.98 -5.51
C LEU A 84 -3.39 5.03 -4.33
N LEU A 85 -2.13 4.69 -4.02
CA LEU A 85 -1.78 3.84 -2.89
C LEU A 85 -2.22 4.50 -1.57
N VAL A 86 -1.83 5.76 -1.35
CA VAL A 86 -2.23 6.53 -0.17
C VAL A 86 -3.75 6.66 -0.07
N LEU A 87 -4.42 6.99 -1.18
CA LEU A 87 -5.89 7.09 -1.21
C LEU A 87 -6.58 5.76 -0.88
N SER A 88 -6.07 4.64 -1.41
CA SER A 88 -6.63 3.32 -1.13
C SER A 88 -6.53 2.95 0.35
N GLN A 89 -5.43 3.32 1.01
CA GLN A 89 -5.23 3.12 2.45
C GLN A 89 -6.19 3.98 3.27
N LEU A 90 -6.39 5.25 2.89
CA LEU A 90 -7.37 6.13 3.55
C LEU A 90 -8.80 5.60 3.43
N ILE A 91 -9.18 5.10 2.25
CA ILE A 91 -10.49 4.48 2.03
C ILE A 91 -10.63 3.25 2.93
N TYR A 92 -9.61 2.38 2.98
CA TYR A 92 -9.61 1.20 3.82
C TYR A 92 -9.75 1.53 5.31
N PHE A 93 -9.02 2.51 5.82
CA PHE A 93 -9.13 2.96 7.20
C PHE A 93 -10.53 3.49 7.52
N ARG A 94 -11.14 4.26 6.62
CA ARG A 94 -12.52 4.73 6.79
C ARG A 94 -13.52 3.57 6.84
N LEU A 95 -13.35 2.56 5.99
CA LEU A 95 -14.23 1.38 6.00
C LEU A 95 -14.05 0.55 7.28
N LYS A 96 -12.82 0.35 7.75
CA LYS A 96 -12.53 -0.34 9.01
C LYS A 96 -13.07 0.42 10.22
N GLU A 97 -12.88 1.74 10.28
CA GLU A 97 -13.43 2.61 11.32
C GLU A 97 -14.97 2.51 11.39
N GLN A 98 -15.64 2.56 10.23
CA GLN A 98 -17.10 2.40 10.17
C GLN A 98 -17.57 1.03 10.68
N ARG A 99 -16.79 -0.03 10.43
CA ARG A 99 -17.10 -1.38 10.95
C ARG A 99 -16.86 -1.46 12.45
N PHE A 100 -15.77 -0.87 12.93
CA PHE A 100 -15.46 -0.84 14.37
C PHE A 100 -16.58 -0.16 15.17
N GLN A 101 -17.12 0.95 14.64
CA GLN A 101 -18.23 1.67 15.26
C GLN A 101 -19.57 0.90 15.21
N ARG A 102 -19.76 0.03 14.22
CA ARG A 102 -20.98 -0.78 14.05
C ARG A 102 -20.90 -2.14 14.73
N ALA A 103 -19.72 -2.55 15.17
CA ALA A 103 -19.48 -3.84 15.79
C ALA A 103 -20.29 -4.00 17.07
N THR A 104 -21.03 -5.10 17.15
CA THR A 104 -21.96 -5.42 18.23
C THR A 104 -21.31 -6.25 19.33
N ASN A 105 -20.21 -6.94 19.01
CA ASN A 105 -19.46 -7.80 19.91
C ASN A 105 -17.94 -7.54 19.82
N GLU A 106 -17.17 -8.18 20.71
CA GLU A 106 -15.73 -7.99 20.80
C GLU A 106 -14.97 -8.60 19.61
N GLU A 107 -15.43 -9.73 19.08
CA GLU A 107 -14.84 -10.41 17.93
C GLU A 107 -14.89 -9.53 16.67
N GLU A 108 -16.05 -8.95 16.37
CA GLU A 108 -16.24 -7.99 15.28
C GLU A 108 -15.36 -6.74 15.44
N ARG A 109 -15.10 -6.29 16.67
CA ARG A 109 -14.20 -5.15 16.94
C ARG A 109 -12.75 -5.51 16.67
N LEU A 110 -12.31 -6.70 17.10
CA LEU A 110 -10.97 -7.19 16.83
C LEU A 110 -10.74 -7.31 15.32
N ASP A 111 -11.71 -7.88 14.59
CA ASP A 111 -11.65 -7.99 13.14
C ASP A 111 -11.70 -6.64 12.43
N ALA A 112 -12.42 -5.66 12.96
CA ALA A 112 -12.47 -4.30 12.41
C ALA A 112 -11.23 -3.46 12.75
N THR A 113 -10.36 -3.90 13.66
CA THR A 113 -9.17 -3.16 14.04
C THR A 113 -8.13 -3.21 12.91
N VAL A 114 -7.56 -2.05 12.60
CA VAL A 114 -6.47 -1.96 11.60
C VAL A 114 -5.20 -2.54 12.20
N GLN A 115 -4.54 -3.44 11.47
CA GLN A 115 -3.26 -3.98 11.91
C GLN A 115 -2.17 -2.88 11.89
N SER A 116 -1.31 -2.84 12.90
CA SER A 116 -0.22 -1.86 13.00
C SER A 116 0.75 -1.91 11.80
N SER A 117 0.89 -3.09 11.17
CA SER A 117 1.65 -3.24 9.92
C SER A 117 1.08 -2.39 8.77
N THR A 118 -0.26 -2.26 8.71
CA THR A 118 -0.95 -1.46 7.69
C THR A 118 -0.80 0.04 7.97
N GLU A 119 -0.85 0.44 9.24
CA GLU A 119 -0.58 1.83 9.65
C GLU A 119 0.86 2.24 9.32
N ASN A 120 1.82 1.37 9.64
CA ASN A 120 3.22 1.59 9.28
C ASN A 120 3.40 1.70 7.76
N ALA A 121 2.74 0.82 6.98
CA ALA A 121 2.76 0.88 5.53
C ALA A 121 2.18 2.20 4.99
N PHE A 122 1.17 2.77 5.64
CA PHE A 122 0.61 4.08 5.28
C PHE A 122 1.61 5.20 5.53
N ILE A 123 2.25 5.24 6.71
CA ILE A 123 3.26 6.24 7.05
C ILE A 123 4.40 6.20 6.04
N VAL A 124 4.93 5.00 5.75
CA VAL A 124 6.03 4.87 4.77
C VAL A 124 5.57 5.30 3.38
N SER A 125 4.37 4.90 2.94
CA SER A 125 3.81 5.31 1.64
C SER A 125 3.69 6.83 1.53
N LEU A 126 3.26 7.51 2.59
CA LEU A 126 3.15 8.96 2.65
C LEU A 126 4.52 9.65 2.57
N VAL A 127 5.51 9.17 3.34
CA VAL A 127 6.89 9.69 3.30
C VAL A 127 7.48 9.55 1.91
N VAL A 128 7.29 8.39 1.27
CA VAL A 128 7.80 8.11 -0.08
C VAL A 128 7.09 8.97 -1.12
N ALA A 129 5.77 9.18 -1.01
CA ALA A 129 5.02 10.07 -1.88
C ALA A 129 5.51 11.52 -1.79
N ILE A 130 5.75 12.03 -0.58
CA ILE A 130 6.29 13.37 -0.36
C ILE A 130 7.71 13.46 -0.94
N ALA A 131 8.58 12.49 -0.66
CA ALA A 131 9.94 12.46 -1.19
C ALA A 131 9.97 12.41 -2.73
N ALA A 132 9.11 11.61 -3.35
CA ALA A 132 8.98 11.53 -4.80
C ALA A 132 8.48 12.85 -5.40
N PHE A 133 7.48 13.49 -4.77
CA PHE A 133 6.98 14.79 -5.21
C PHE A 133 8.07 15.87 -5.14
N LEU A 134 8.83 15.92 -4.04
CA LEU A 134 9.97 16.84 -3.91
C LEU A 134 11.04 16.55 -4.97
N CYS A 135 11.34 15.27 -5.24
CA CYS A 135 12.30 14.87 -6.26
C CYS A 135 11.88 15.32 -7.66
N TRP A 136 10.61 15.15 -8.02
CA TRP A 136 10.04 15.66 -9.26
C TRP A 136 10.15 17.19 -9.34
N ARG A 137 9.78 17.90 -8.27
CA ARG A 137 9.85 19.37 -8.22
C ARG A 137 11.27 19.93 -8.38
N LEU A 138 12.28 19.15 -7.97
CA LEU A 138 13.71 19.40 -8.13
C LEU A 138 14.30 18.88 -9.46
N GLY A 139 13.47 18.31 -10.34
CA GLY A 139 13.87 17.83 -11.67
C GLY A 139 14.57 16.47 -11.72
N GLY A 140 14.51 15.70 -10.62
CA GLY A 140 15.13 14.37 -10.51
C GLY A 140 14.29 13.23 -11.11
N LEU A 141 12.96 13.38 -11.14
CA LEU A 141 12.03 12.46 -11.82
C LEU A 141 11.61 13.03 -13.18
N ARG A 142 11.54 12.20 -14.22
CA ARG A 142 11.26 12.59 -15.62
C ARG A 142 10.16 11.78 -16.29
#